data_AF-A0A7X6M1L0-F1
#
_entry.id   AF-A0A7X6M1L0-F1
#
_cell.length_a   1.000
_cell.length_b   1.000
_cell.length_c   1.000
_cell.angle_alpha   90.00
_cell.angle_beta   90.00
_cell.angle_gamma   90.00
#
_symmetry.space_group_name_H-M   'P 1'
#
loop_
_entity.id
_entity.type
_entity.pdbx_description
1 polymer ?
#
loop_
_entity_poly.entity_id
_entity_poly.type
_entity_poly.pdbx_seq_one_letter_code
_entity_poly.pdbx_strand_id
1 'polypeptide(L)'
;MPPPQWQPQPPPQWQPQPPRPPKSKAARIVVIVGCVAVVLGIVVAFTVLRPMFGSDTETRAGAVGDGTTVTRPGYPTNVPAVADPAPLSETPNPAPSSYQGTPVVQACNLLTIADLNKLGIRTDPNPLPNSVTFERTYLAADGAGPLHAGQSTVPSAPTFALNKCTYGLAAPNGASGEHVSIAVAQDSYYPGTSGIEKYPGAQKFGEVNVSSHLRDTPDPNDRQGQVSMWTHGANVDLDVSLSPGGYGPKMHDIVTVIAANMQAQVAAPAGPATIAYDRAAFPATVAQPCPLLTQDVFAAAYGSALSPLVVEQPATAVGQTTFDARSRDKNYVAMSCYRGTGEIDPGDRQAVELEIKSYLSEESAKKDIAFVGKQHHGQPADIPLSDESAVLDDPSMLGAAGAVTVRKGRFILDLRAHDPRHRNGLTAAEARTILVPAMRQVVRNLGDMH
;
A
#
# COMPACT_ATOMS: atom_id res chain seq x y z
N MET A 1 13.13 55.14 26.58
CA MET A 1 13.63 53.75 26.51
C MET A 1 12.64 52.86 27.24
N PRO A 2 11.90 51.99 26.55
CA PRO A 2 10.98 51.07 27.22
C PRO A 2 11.76 50.00 28.00
N PRO A 3 11.24 49.52 29.14
CA PRO A 3 11.90 48.50 29.95
C PRO A 3 11.86 47.12 29.27
N PRO A 4 12.86 46.26 29.52
CA PRO A 4 12.94 44.94 28.90
C PRO A 4 11.84 44.02 29.43
N GLN A 5 11.10 43.42 28.50
CA GLN A 5 10.09 42.40 28.79
C GLN A 5 10.76 41.10 29.25
N TRP A 6 10.33 40.62 30.41
CA TRP A 6 10.75 39.33 30.96
C TRP A 6 10.14 38.19 30.13
N GLN A 7 10.98 37.35 29.53
CA GLN A 7 10.55 36.09 28.91
C GLN A 7 10.71 34.95 29.93
N PRO A 8 9.65 34.18 30.23
CA PRO A 8 9.75 33.03 31.11
C PRO A 8 10.61 31.93 30.45
N GLN A 9 11.64 31.47 31.17
CA GLN A 9 12.41 30.29 30.75
C GLN A 9 11.53 29.04 30.80
N PRO A 10 11.56 28.17 29.78
CA PRO A 10 10.85 26.90 29.81
C PRO A 10 11.43 25.98 30.90
N PRO A 11 10.60 25.15 31.55
CA PRO A 11 11.06 24.24 32.57
C PRO A 11 12.04 23.21 32.01
N PRO A 12 13.02 22.75 32.81
CA PRO A 12 14.00 21.77 32.36
C PRO A 12 13.32 20.44 31.99
N GLN A 13 13.61 19.96 30.78
CA GLN A 13 13.15 18.66 30.30
C GLN A 13 13.82 17.54 31.10
N TRP A 14 13.01 16.70 31.74
CA TRP A 14 13.47 15.48 32.40
C TRP A 14 13.91 14.46 31.34
N GLN A 15 15.20 14.15 31.29
CA GLN A 15 15.72 13.00 30.57
C GLN A 15 15.73 11.77 31.50
N PRO A 16 15.09 10.64 31.13
CA PRO A 16 15.21 9.40 31.88
C PRO A 16 16.68 8.96 31.89
N GLN A 17 17.27 8.81 33.09
CA GLN A 17 18.60 8.22 33.19
C GLN A 17 18.54 6.75 32.75
N PRO A 18 19.47 6.30 31.88
CA PRO A 18 19.55 4.89 31.53
C PRO A 18 19.81 4.05 32.80
N PRO A 19 19.24 2.84 32.88
CA PRO A 19 19.36 1.99 34.07
C PRO A 19 20.83 1.72 34.36
N ARG A 20 21.24 1.96 35.61
CA ARG A 20 22.63 1.74 36.03
C ARG A 20 22.95 0.25 35.95
N PRO A 21 24.10 -0.13 35.37
CA PRO A 21 24.48 -1.54 35.29
C PRO A 21 24.65 -2.12 36.70
N PRO A 22 24.22 -3.37 36.94
CA PRO A 22 24.33 -3.99 38.25
C PRO A 22 25.80 -4.07 38.70
N LYS A 23 26.03 -3.74 39.98
CA LYS A 23 27.38 -3.56 40.56
C LYS A 23 28.11 -4.86 40.90
N SER A 24 27.41 -6.00 40.98
CA SER A 24 28.06 -7.28 41.29
C SER A 24 28.37 -8.07 40.01
N LYS A 25 29.57 -8.68 39.96
CA LYS A 25 29.99 -9.55 38.84
C LYS A 25 29.02 -10.73 38.66
N ALA A 26 28.44 -11.24 39.73
CA ALA A 26 27.45 -12.31 39.69
C ALA A 26 26.13 -11.88 39.00
N ALA A 27 25.62 -10.68 39.29
CA ALA A 27 24.38 -10.19 38.65
C ALA A 27 24.57 -9.90 37.15
N ARG A 28 25.76 -9.47 36.73
CA ARG A 28 26.07 -9.31 35.29
C ARG A 28 26.10 -10.65 34.56
N ILE A 29 26.65 -11.69 35.19
CA ILE A 29 26.68 -13.04 34.60
C ILE A 29 25.26 -13.60 34.47
N VAL A 30 24.39 -13.41 35.49
CA VAL A 30 22.99 -13.88 35.43
C VAL A 30 22.21 -13.18 34.30
N VAL A 31 22.38 -11.87 34.12
CA VAL A 31 21.71 -11.14 33.03
C VAL A 31 22.21 -11.60 31.66
N ILE A 32 23.52 -11.78 31.49
CA ILE A 32 24.10 -12.26 30.23
C ILE A 32 23.64 -13.69 29.92
N VAL A 33 23.70 -14.60 30.90
CA VAL A 33 23.24 -15.99 30.74
C VAL A 33 21.75 -16.04 30.44
N GLY A 34 20.93 -15.18 31.07
CA GLY A 34 19.50 -15.04 30.77
C GLY A 34 19.24 -14.60 29.33
N CYS A 35 19.94 -13.55 28.84
CA CYS A 35 19.81 -13.09 27.46
C CYS A 35 20.26 -14.16 26.45
N VAL A 36 21.37 -14.85 26.71
CA VAL A 36 21.86 -15.93 25.82
C VAL A 36 20.89 -17.11 25.80
N ALA A 37 20.29 -17.46 26.94
CA ALA A 37 19.28 -18.52 27.01
C ALA A 37 17.99 -18.17 26.24
N VAL A 38 17.54 -16.90 26.30
CA VAL A 38 16.37 -16.43 25.53
C VAL A 38 16.67 -16.45 24.02
N VAL A 39 17.84 -15.97 23.61
CA VAL A 39 18.24 -15.99 22.19
C VAL A 39 18.38 -17.42 21.67
N LEU A 40 19.00 -18.31 22.43
CA LEU A 40 19.08 -19.74 22.07
C LEU A 40 17.71 -20.40 22.03
N GLY A 41 16.81 -20.06 22.96
CA GLY A 41 15.42 -20.55 22.94
C GLY A 41 14.66 -20.12 21.69
N ILE A 42 14.82 -18.87 21.26
CA ILE A 42 14.21 -18.34 20.03
C ILE A 42 14.81 -19.03 18.80
N VAL A 43 16.14 -19.21 18.75
CA VAL A 43 16.81 -19.86 17.62
C VAL A 43 16.42 -21.34 17.52
N VAL A 44 16.34 -22.06 18.64
CA VAL A 44 15.90 -23.47 18.67
C VAL A 44 14.43 -23.60 18.31
N ALA A 45 13.56 -22.70 18.79
CA ALA A 45 12.16 -22.67 18.37
C ALA A 45 12.02 -22.42 16.86
N PHE A 46 12.81 -21.50 16.28
CA PHE A 46 12.78 -21.21 14.84
C PHE A 46 13.38 -22.29 13.95
N THR A 47 14.34 -23.08 14.47
CA THR A 47 15.02 -24.13 13.70
C THR A 47 14.32 -25.48 13.81
N VAL A 48 13.74 -25.80 14.98
CA VAL A 48 13.06 -27.09 15.23
C VAL A 48 11.58 -27.07 14.83
N LEU A 49 10.90 -25.91 14.80
CA LEU A 49 9.51 -25.80 14.31
C LEU A 49 9.40 -25.63 12.79
N ARG A 50 10.51 -25.53 12.07
CA ARG A 50 10.53 -25.39 10.60
C ARG A 50 10.11 -26.63 9.79
N PRO A 51 10.26 -27.90 10.25
CA PRO A 51 9.85 -29.06 9.46
C PRO A 51 8.46 -29.62 9.82
N MET A 52 7.68 -28.99 10.70
CA MET A 52 6.34 -29.47 11.08
C MET A 52 5.17 -28.71 10.44
N PHE A 53 5.44 -27.73 9.57
CA PHE A 53 4.44 -27.27 8.62
C PHE A 53 4.41 -28.25 7.44
N GLY A 54 3.24 -28.87 7.29
CA GLY A 54 3.00 -30.05 6.49
C GLY A 54 3.62 -30.04 5.10
N SER A 55 4.16 -31.20 4.76
CA SER A 55 4.30 -31.69 3.40
C SER A 55 2.92 -31.90 2.77
N ASP A 56 2.23 -30.81 2.45
CA ASP A 56 1.33 -30.82 1.31
C ASP A 56 2.21 -30.52 0.10
N THR A 57 2.13 -31.38 -0.90
CA THR A 57 2.63 -31.12 -2.25
C THR A 57 1.88 -29.90 -2.82
N GLU A 58 2.25 -28.72 -2.35
CA GLU A 58 1.92 -27.46 -2.98
C GLU A 58 2.53 -27.52 -4.37
N THR A 59 1.65 -27.50 -5.37
CA THR A 59 2.04 -27.48 -6.77
C THR A 59 2.71 -26.12 -6.99
N ARG A 60 4.03 -26.05 -6.79
CA ARG A 60 4.83 -24.85 -7.10
C ARG A 60 4.49 -24.42 -8.52
N ALA A 61 4.27 -23.12 -8.71
CA ALA A 61 4.13 -22.53 -10.03
C ALA A 61 5.34 -22.96 -10.88
N GLY A 62 5.13 -23.90 -11.78
CA GLY A 62 6.11 -24.26 -12.78
C GLY A 62 6.06 -23.20 -13.86
N ALA A 63 7.17 -22.50 -14.09
CA ALA A 63 7.34 -21.72 -15.31
C ALA A 63 7.30 -22.70 -16.50
N VAL A 64 6.12 -22.89 -17.09
CA VAL A 64 5.98 -23.68 -18.31
C VAL A 64 6.21 -22.72 -19.49
N GLY A 65 7.40 -22.80 -20.08
CA GLY A 65 7.75 -22.07 -21.31
C GLY A 65 8.30 -20.67 -21.06
N ASP A 66 9.51 -20.43 -21.58
CA ASP A 66 10.17 -19.16 -21.98
C ASP A 66 10.07 -17.87 -21.13
N GLY A 67 9.42 -17.87 -19.97
CA GLY A 67 9.27 -16.70 -19.10
C GLY A 67 8.30 -15.64 -19.64
N THR A 68 7.39 -16.00 -20.55
CA THR A 68 6.36 -15.09 -21.13
C THR A 68 4.97 -15.22 -20.51
N THR A 69 4.68 -16.32 -19.81
CA THR A 69 3.43 -16.53 -19.06
C THR A 69 3.70 -17.30 -17.78
N VAL A 70 3.00 -16.95 -16.69
CA VAL A 70 3.03 -17.69 -15.42
C VAL A 70 1.61 -17.94 -14.98
N THR A 71 1.24 -19.21 -14.82
CA THR A 71 -0.07 -19.60 -14.30
C THR A 71 -0.08 -19.52 -12.78
N ARG A 72 -1.06 -18.82 -12.21
CA ARG A 72 -1.26 -18.75 -10.75
C ARG A 72 -1.91 -20.04 -10.23
N PRO A 73 -1.36 -20.69 -9.19
CA PRO A 73 -1.96 -21.89 -8.61
C PRO A 73 -3.42 -21.68 -8.23
N GLY A 74 -4.28 -22.63 -8.61
CA GLY A 74 -5.71 -22.62 -8.33
C GLY A 74 -6.57 -21.88 -9.36
N TYR A 75 -6.01 -21.06 -10.25
CA TYR A 75 -6.79 -20.37 -11.29
C TYR A 75 -6.92 -21.23 -12.55
N PRO A 76 -8.03 -21.12 -13.31
CA PRO A 76 -8.21 -21.87 -14.55
C PRO A 76 -7.13 -21.51 -15.59
N THR A 77 -6.54 -22.52 -16.22
CA THR A 77 -5.48 -22.37 -17.24
C THR A 77 -5.97 -21.83 -18.58
N ASN A 78 -7.28 -21.76 -18.79
CA ASN A 78 -7.93 -21.39 -20.06
C ASN A 78 -8.39 -19.92 -20.11
N VAL A 79 -8.04 -19.10 -19.12
CA VAL A 79 -8.30 -17.65 -19.16
C VAL A 79 -7.20 -16.99 -20.02
N PRO A 80 -7.51 -16.30 -21.14
CA PRO A 80 -6.53 -15.74 -22.09
C PRO A 80 -5.59 -14.63 -21.56
N ALA A 81 -5.48 -14.48 -20.24
CA ALA A 81 -5.10 -13.24 -19.57
C ALA A 81 -4.24 -13.47 -18.32
N VAL A 82 -3.40 -14.51 -18.27
CA VAL A 82 -2.70 -14.86 -17.01
C VAL A 82 -1.21 -15.02 -17.23
N ALA A 83 -0.52 -13.89 -17.32
CA ALA A 83 0.79 -13.74 -16.72
C ALA A 83 0.57 -12.97 -15.42
N ASP A 84 -0.09 -13.57 -14.42
CA ASP A 84 -0.22 -12.96 -13.10
C ASP A 84 0.91 -13.56 -12.24
N PRO A 85 1.93 -12.80 -11.80
CA PRO A 85 2.90 -13.37 -10.91
C PRO A 85 2.16 -13.74 -9.62
N ALA A 86 2.20 -15.01 -9.27
CA ALA A 86 1.66 -15.51 -8.02
C ALA A 86 2.18 -14.72 -6.81
N PRO A 87 1.49 -14.82 -5.65
CA PRO A 87 0.74 -13.75 -5.03
C PRO A 87 1.59 -12.59 -4.48
N LEU A 88 0.97 -11.41 -4.51
CA LEU A 88 1.20 -10.38 -3.52
C LEU A 88 1.14 -11.00 -2.12
N SER A 89 2.21 -10.88 -1.37
CA SER A 89 2.28 -11.26 0.03
C SER A 89 2.57 -10.03 0.86
N GLU A 90 2.01 -10.02 2.06
CA GLU A 90 2.20 -8.93 3.01
C GLU A 90 3.19 -9.40 4.07
N THR A 91 4.30 -8.68 4.21
CA THR A 91 5.26 -8.90 5.29
C THR A 91 4.89 -7.95 6.43
N PRO A 92 4.53 -8.48 7.63
CA PRO A 92 4.15 -7.64 8.76
C PRO A 92 5.24 -6.64 9.15
N ASN A 93 4.84 -5.42 9.46
CA ASN A 93 5.72 -4.38 9.96
C ASN A 93 5.43 -4.09 11.45
N PRO A 94 6.25 -4.61 12.39
CA PRO A 94 5.98 -4.45 13.82
C PRO A 94 6.20 -3.03 14.32
N ALA A 95 6.80 -2.13 13.54
CA ALA A 95 7.01 -0.74 13.93
C ALA A 95 5.71 0.06 13.73
N PRO A 96 5.02 0.51 14.80
CA PRO A 96 3.77 1.24 14.67
C PRO A 96 3.98 2.59 13.99
N SER A 97 3.05 2.96 13.13
CA SER A 97 2.83 4.34 12.70
C SER A 97 2.00 5.08 13.74
N SER A 98 2.26 6.38 13.90
CA SER A 98 1.45 7.25 14.75
C SER A 98 1.14 8.56 14.03
N TYR A 99 -0.03 9.13 14.31
CA TYR A 99 -0.41 10.46 13.87
C TYR A 99 -0.80 11.29 15.07
N GLN A 100 -0.16 12.46 15.23
CA GLN A 100 -0.33 13.34 16.40
C GLN A 100 -0.20 12.60 17.75
N GLY A 101 0.74 11.66 17.84
CA GLY A 101 0.99 10.86 19.05
C GLY A 101 0.00 9.71 19.29
N THR A 102 -1.01 9.55 18.44
CA THR A 102 -1.97 8.44 18.51
C THR A 102 -1.52 7.31 17.57
N PRO A 103 -1.38 6.06 18.03
CA PRO A 103 -1.11 4.93 17.16
C PRO A 103 -2.20 4.73 16.11
N VAL A 104 -1.80 4.42 14.88
CA VAL A 104 -2.73 4.19 13.77
C VAL A 104 -3.02 2.70 13.63
N VAL A 105 -4.30 2.34 13.52
CA VAL A 105 -4.76 1.00 13.13
C VAL A 105 -4.89 0.97 11.62
N GLN A 106 -4.01 0.26 10.92
CA GLN A 106 -4.00 0.23 9.45
C GLN A 106 -5.10 -0.67 8.88
N ALA A 107 -5.86 -0.20 7.89
CA ALA A 107 -6.97 -0.95 7.28
C ALA A 107 -6.54 -2.30 6.71
N CYS A 108 -5.42 -2.36 5.98
CA CYS A 108 -4.91 -3.62 5.41
C CYS A 108 -4.37 -4.59 6.47
N ASN A 109 -4.11 -4.14 7.70
CA ASN A 109 -3.75 -5.05 8.80
C ASN A 109 -4.99 -5.73 9.40
N LEU A 110 -6.22 -5.27 9.08
CA LEU A 110 -7.45 -5.86 9.58
C LEU A 110 -7.92 -7.06 8.76
N LEU A 111 -7.62 -7.08 7.46
CA LEU A 111 -7.84 -8.21 6.59
C LEU A 111 -6.67 -8.28 5.62
N THR A 112 -5.81 -9.28 5.78
CA THR A 112 -4.65 -9.48 4.90
C THR A 112 -5.02 -10.38 3.72
N ILE A 113 -4.22 -10.36 2.65
CA ILE A 113 -4.31 -11.32 1.55
C ILE A 113 -4.10 -12.76 2.07
N ALA A 114 -3.25 -12.94 3.08
CA ALA A 114 -3.06 -14.23 3.71
C ALA A 114 -4.34 -14.72 4.41
N ASP A 115 -5.10 -13.82 5.03
CA ASP A 115 -6.37 -14.17 5.66
C ASP A 115 -7.45 -14.50 4.62
N LEU A 116 -7.55 -13.72 3.54
CA LEU A 116 -8.42 -14.06 2.40
C LEU A 116 -8.14 -15.47 1.87
N ASN A 117 -6.85 -15.79 1.66
CA ASN A 117 -6.43 -17.10 1.17
C ASN A 117 -6.80 -18.23 2.15
N LYS A 118 -6.65 -18.03 3.48
CA LYS A 118 -7.08 -19.01 4.51
C LYS A 118 -8.59 -19.26 4.47
N LEU A 119 -9.38 -18.23 4.13
CA LEU A 119 -10.83 -18.35 3.95
C LEU A 119 -11.23 -19.04 2.63
N GLY A 120 -10.25 -19.33 1.76
CA GLY A 120 -10.47 -19.83 0.41
C GLY A 120 -10.94 -18.75 -0.58
N ILE A 121 -10.78 -17.47 -0.21
CA ILE A 121 -11.13 -16.31 -1.03
C ILE A 121 -9.89 -15.89 -1.80
N ARG A 122 -10.08 -15.52 -3.07
CA ARG A 122 -8.99 -15.18 -3.97
C ARG A 122 -9.20 -13.81 -4.59
N THR A 123 -8.11 -13.06 -4.73
CA THR A 123 -8.11 -11.79 -5.46
C THR A 123 -8.36 -12.00 -6.95
N ASP A 124 -8.99 -11.04 -7.60
CA ASP A 124 -9.26 -11.08 -9.04
C ASP A 124 -7.93 -10.99 -9.83
N PRO A 125 -7.61 -11.97 -10.71
CA PRO A 125 -6.43 -11.91 -11.53
C PRO A 125 -6.67 -10.90 -12.64
N ASN A 126 -5.78 -9.93 -12.78
CA ASN A 126 -6.04 -8.83 -13.69
C ASN A 126 -4.86 -8.53 -14.60
N PRO A 127 -4.85 -8.97 -15.87
CA PRO A 127 -3.71 -8.76 -16.76
C PRO A 127 -3.40 -7.29 -17.06
N LEU A 128 -4.29 -6.36 -16.72
CA LEU A 128 -4.16 -4.97 -17.09
C LEU A 128 -3.32 -4.21 -16.06
N PRO A 129 -2.21 -3.56 -16.46
CA PRO A 129 -1.29 -2.86 -15.55
C PRO A 129 -1.93 -1.72 -14.75
N ASN A 130 -3.11 -1.25 -15.16
CA ASN A 130 -3.78 -0.08 -14.58
C ASN A 130 -5.13 -0.43 -13.96
N SER A 131 -5.45 -1.72 -13.81
CA SER A 131 -6.70 -2.14 -13.20
C SER A 131 -6.40 -2.71 -11.82
N VAL A 132 -6.81 -1.93 -10.81
CA VAL A 132 -6.39 -2.10 -9.42
C VAL A 132 -7.32 -3.10 -8.74
N THR A 133 -6.87 -4.34 -8.57
CA THR A 133 -7.61 -5.34 -7.77
C THR A 133 -7.16 -5.38 -6.31
N PHE A 134 -6.11 -4.64 -5.98
CA PHE A 134 -5.70 -4.37 -4.62
C PHE A 134 -5.22 -2.94 -4.48
N GLU A 135 -5.90 -2.16 -3.66
CA GLU A 135 -5.53 -0.77 -3.35
C GLU A 135 -5.41 -0.61 -1.84
N ARG A 136 -4.42 0.18 -1.41
CA ARG A 136 -4.25 0.53 0.00
C ARG A 136 -3.97 2.01 0.14
N THR A 137 -4.72 2.64 1.02
CA THR A 137 -4.45 3.98 1.54
C THR A 137 -4.06 3.82 2.99
N TYR A 138 -2.88 4.28 3.38
CA TYR A 138 -2.38 4.10 4.73
C TYR A 138 -1.64 5.33 5.24
N LEU A 139 -1.49 5.42 6.55
CA LEU A 139 -0.72 6.49 7.19
C LEU A 139 0.69 5.98 7.50
N ALA A 140 1.67 6.45 6.74
CA ALA A 140 3.07 6.13 6.96
C ALA A 140 3.64 6.87 8.19
N ALA A 141 4.75 6.36 8.72
CA ALA A 141 5.45 6.99 9.82
C ALA A 141 6.28 8.22 9.39
N ASP A 142 6.59 8.33 8.09
CA ASP A 142 7.33 9.44 7.50
C ASP A 142 6.35 10.45 6.90
N GLY A 143 6.21 11.61 7.54
CA GLY A 143 5.30 12.66 7.08
C GLY A 143 4.95 13.57 8.23
N ALA A 144 5.06 14.88 8.00
CA ALA A 144 4.82 15.91 9.01
C ALA A 144 3.71 16.89 8.59
N GLY A 145 3.24 16.81 7.35
CA GLY A 145 2.12 17.58 6.85
C GLY A 145 0.81 17.19 7.55
N PRO A 146 -0.12 18.13 7.72
CA PRO A 146 -1.43 17.84 8.30
C PRO A 146 -2.27 16.93 7.39
N LEU A 147 -3.14 16.14 8.02
CA LEU A 147 -4.26 15.48 7.36
C LEU A 147 -5.50 16.38 7.45
N HIS A 148 -6.24 16.46 6.35
CA HIS A 148 -7.47 17.23 6.23
C HIS A 148 -8.63 16.29 5.89
N ALA A 149 -9.17 15.63 6.92
CA ALA A 149 -10.47 14.99 6.79
C ALA A 149 -11.55 16.08 6.61
N GLY A 150 -12.40 15.93 5.60
CA GLY A 150 -13.56 16.81 5.43
C GLY A 150 -14.44 16.81 6.68
N GLN A 151 -14.99 17.96 7.07
CA GLN A 151 -15.71 18.14 8.34
C GLN A 151 -17.02 17.34 8.50
N SER A 152 -17.42 16.50 7.55
CA SER A 152 -18.75 15.84 7.56
C SER A 152 -18.78 14.42 7.02
N THR A 153 -17.63 13.79 6.77
CA THR A 153 -17.61 12.44 6.17
C THR A 153 -17.04 11.44 7.18
N VAL A 154 -17.92 10.63 7.77
CA VAL A 154 -17.53 9.32 8.29
C VAL A 154 -16.82 8.59 7.15
N PRO A 155 -15.66 7.95 7.38
CA PRO A 155 -15.01 7.20 6.31
C PRO A 155 -16.00 6.17 5.78
N SER A 156 -16.19 6.19 4.46
CA SER A 156 -17.04 5.24 3.79
C SER A 156 -16.14 4.45 2.85
N ALA A 157 -16.11 3.14 3.05
CA ALA A 157 -15.41 2.23 2.17
C ALA A 157 -15.80 2.34 0.67
N PRO A 158 -17.05 2.71 0.26
CA PRO A 158 -17.36 3.00 -1.15
C PRO A 158 -16.78 4.31 -1.67
N THR A 159 -16.36 5.25 -0.82
CA THR A 159 -15.77 6.52 -1.24
C THR A 159 -14.28 6.59 -0.87
N PHE A 160 -13.73 7.79 -0.70
CA PHE A 160 -12.35 7.96 -0.27
C PHE A 160 -12.26 7.97 1.27
N ALA A 161 -11.28 7.24 1.81
CA ALA A 161 -10.89 7.32 3.22
C ALA A 161 -9.37 7.45 3.36
N LEU A 162 -8.91 8.20 4.37
CA LEU A 162 -7.49 8.42 4.66
C LEU A 162 -6.74 7.15 5.11
N ASN A 163 -7.47 6.08 5.41
CA ASN A 163 -6.96 4.78 5.81
C ASN A 163 -7.93 3.72 5.31
N LYS A 164 -7.58 3.06 4.20
CA LYS A 164 -8.45 2.22 3.39
C LYS A 164 -7.69 1.00 2.84
N CYS A 165 -8.38 -0.12 2.69
CA CYS A 165 -7.89 -1.28 1.96
C CYS A 165 -9.00 -1.85 1.07
N THR A 166 -8.72 -2.05 -0.21
CA THR A 166 -9.71 -2.52 -1.20
C THR A 166 -9.21 -3.77 -1.89
N TYR A 167 -10.09 -4.76 -2.02
CA TYR A 167 -9.84 -6.03 -2.69
C TYR A 167 -10.91 -6.28 -3.75
N GLY A 168 -10.51 -6.46 -5.01
CA GLY A 168 -11.32 -7.09 -6.04
C GLY A 168 -11.13 -8.61 -5.98
N LEU A 169 -12.22 -9.38 -6.10
CA LEU A 169 -12.22 -10.82 -5.84
C LEU A 169 -12.60 -11.64 -7.08
N ALA A 170 -11.88 -12.74 -7.31
CA ALA A 170 -12.19 -13.73 -8.33
C ALA A 170 -13.28 -14.67 -7.83
N ALA A 171 -14.55 -14.35 -8.12
CA ALA A 171 -15.66 -15.16 -7.70
C ALA A 171 -15.63 -16.56 -8.37
N PRO A 172 -15.80 -17.67 -7.61
CA PRO A 172 -15.71 -19.03 -8.16
C PRO A 172 -16.73 -19.35 -9.26
N ASN A 173 -17.86 -18.65 -9.26
CA ASN A 173 -18.93 -18.75 -10.25
C ASN A 173 -18.71 -17.86 -11.49
N GLY A 174 -17.58 -17.15 -11.56
CA GLY A 174 -17.30 -16.18 -12.63
C GLY A 174 -18.08 -14.86 -12.50
N ALA A 175 -18.70 -14.57 -11.35
CA ALA A 175 -19.30 -13.27 -11.11
C ALA A 175 -18.23 -12.17 -11.10
N SER A 176 -18.48 -11.08 -11.82
CA SER A 176 -17.62 -9.90 -11.85
C SER A 176 -18.02 -8.90 -10.77
N GLY A 177 -17.05 -8.14 -10.27
CA GLY A 177 -17.30 -7.00 -9.36
C GLY A 177 -17.50 -7.39 -7.90
N GLU A 178 -17.17 -8.63 -7.52
CA GLU A 178 -17.06 -8.97 -6.10
C GLU A 178 -15.90 -8.21 -5.48
N HIS A 179 -16.16 -7.54 -4.35
CA HIS A 179 -15.14 -6.76 -3.66
C HIS A 179 -15.38 -6.69 -2.16
N VAL A 180 -14.28 -6.40 -1.45
CA VAL A 180 -14.25 -6.08 -0.02
C VAL A 180 -13.41 -4.83 0.16
N SER A 181 -14.00 -3.81 0.77
CA SER A 181 -13.36 -2.53 1.07
C SER A 181 -13.45 -2.25 2.55
N ILE A 182 -12.34 -1.93 3.20
CA ILE A 182 -12.23 -1.63 4.63
C ILE A 182 -11.73 -0.21 4.78
N ALA A 183 -12.40 0.61 5.58
CA ALA A 183 -11.95 1.95 5.93
C ALA A 183 -11.88 2.11 7.45
N VAL A 184 -10.79 2.68 7.96
CA VAL A 184 -10.57 2.84 9.41
C VAL A 184 -10.58 4.32 9.81
N ALA A 185 -11.53 4.68 10.66
CA ALA A 185 -11.61 5.98 11.31
C ALA A 185 -10.99 5.93 12.72
N GLN A 186 -10.17 6.91 13.04
CA GLN A 186 -9.78 7.20 14.41
C GLN A 186 -9.87 8.71 14.66
N ASP A 187 -10.19 9.08 15.90
CA ASP A 187 -10.44 10.47 16.29
C ASP A 187 -9.26 11.41 16.00
N SER A 188 -8.03 10.89 15.97
CA SER A 188 -6.82 11.68 15.71
C SER A 188 -6.77 12.27 14.30
N TYR A 189 -7.44 11.68 13.33
CA TYR A 189 -7.49 12.18 11.95
C TYR A 189 -8.91 12.27 11.36
N TYR A 190 -9.93 11.79 12.07
CA TYR A 190 -11.36 12.06 11.83
C TYR A 190 -12.03 12.47 13.16
N PRO A 191 -12.03 13.76 13.52
CA PRO A 191 -12.64 14.20 14.78
C PRO A 191 -14.13 13.85 14.86
N GLY A 192 -14.57 13.30 16.00
CA GLY A 192 -15.97 12.97 16.25
C GLY A 192 -16.38 11.53 15.93
N THR A 193 -15.44 10.70 15.48
CA THR A 193 -15.65 9.26 15.27
C THR A 193 -15.83 8.49 16.58
N SER A 194 -15.32 8.97 17.71
CA SER A 194 -15.60 8.41 19.04
C SER A 194 -17.09 8.46 19.44
N GLY A 195 -17.89 9.25 18.72
CA GLY A 195 -19.34 9.35 18.86
C GLY A 195 -20.17 8.50 17.90
N ILE A 196 -19.54 7.70 17.02
CA ILE A 196 -20.27 6.80 16.10
C ILE A 196 -21.19 5.89 16.94
N GLU A 197 -22.46 5.90 16.57
CA GLU A 197 -23.58 5.47 17.40
C GLU A 197 -23.43 4.02 17.87
N LYS A 198 -23.46 3.81 19.19
CA LYS A 198 -23.56 2.50 19.80
C LYS A 198 -24.96 1.94 19.53
N TYR A 199 -25.12 1.17 18.46
CA TYR A 199 -26.42 0.58 18.13
C TYR A 199 -26.85 -0.43 19.21
N PRO A 200 -28.01 -0.25 19.85
CA PRO A 200 -28.56 -1.27 20.73
C PRO A 200 -28.86 -2.53 19.91
N GLY A 201 -28.23 -3.66 20.28
CA GLY A 201 -28.37 -4.93 19.57
C GLY A 201 -27.18 -5.33 18.68
N ALA A 202 -26.08 -4.56 18.70
CA ALA A 202 -24.84 -4.94 18.03
C ALA A 202 -24.35 -6.33 18.48
N GLN A 203 -23.91 -7.16 17.52
CA GLN A 203 -23.29 -8.43 17.83
C GLN A 203 -21.89 -8.20 18.37
N LYS A 204 -21.49 -9.00 19.37
CA LYS A 204 -20.14 -8.97 19.93
C LYS A 204 -19.27 -10.08 19.36
N PHE A 205 -18.08 -9.68 18.93
CA PHE A 205 -16.97 -10.57 18.59
C PHE A 205 -15.79 -10.19 19.50
N GLY A 206 -15.69 -10.86 20.66
CA GLY A 206 -14.78 -10.41 21.72
C GLY A 206 -15.17 -9.01 22.23
N GLU A 207 -14.22 -8.07 22.20
CA GLU A 207 -14.41 -6.67 22.60
C GLU A 207 -14.86 -5.75 21.45
N VAL A 208 -15.06 -6.31 20.25
CA VAL A 208 -15.52 -5.57 19.07
C VAL A 208 -17.03 -5.71 18.95
N ASN A 209 -17.70 -4.56 18.83
CA ASN A 209 -19.12 -4.51 18.52
C ASN A 209 -19.28 -4.37 17.01
N VAL A 210 -20.23 -5.11 16.44
CA VAL A 210 -20.50 -5.15 15.01
C VAL A 210 -21.98 -4.85 14.77
N SER A 211 -22.26 -3.85 13.95
CA SER A 211 -23.58 -3.58 13.39
C SER A 211 -23.54 -3.68 11.86
N SER A 212 -24.67 -4.05 11.28
CA SER A 212 -24.82 -4.19 9.84
C SER A 212 -25.91 -3.22 9.39
N HIS A 213 -25.60 -2.32 8.46
CA HIS A 213 -26.54 -1.38 7.84
C HIS A 213 -26.75 -1.78 6.38
N LEU A 214 -27.37 -2.94 6.19
CA LEU A 214 -27.65 -3.47 4.87
C LEU A 214 -29.08 -3.16 4.51
N ARG A 215 -29.36 -3.07 3.21
CA ARG A 215 -30.56 -2.40 2.68
C ARG A 215 -31.92 -2.90 3.19
N ASP A 216 -32.02 -3.97 3.99
CA ASP A 216 -33.23 -4.29 4.77
C ASP A 216 -33.03 -5.26 5.98
N THR A 217 -31.81 -5.63 6.41
CA THR A 217 -31.61 -6.60 7.52
C THR A 217 -30.33 -6.37 8.35
N PRO A 218 -30.35 -6.66 9.68
CA PRO A 218 -29.18 -6.56 10.57
C PRO A 218 -28.32 -7.84 10.65
N ASP A 219 -28.41 -8.78 9.69
CA ASP A 219 -27.72 -10.07 9.77
C ASP A 219 -26.27 -9.95 9.24
N PRO A 220 -25.22 -10.30 10.01
CA PRO A 220 -23.84 -10.29 9.51
C PRO A 220 -23.53 -11.37 8.45
N ASN A 221 -24.48 -12.26 8.12
CA ASN A 221 -24.38 -13.19 7.00
C ASN A 221 -24.88 -12.60 5.67
N ASP A 222 -25.42 -11.39 5.70
CA ASP A 222 -25.89 -10.69 4.52
C ASP A 222 -24.72 -10.31 3.61
N ARG A 223 -24.97 -10.33 2.30
CA ARG A 223 -23.91 -10.51 1.29
C ARG A 223 -23.54 -9.23 0.55
N GLN A 224 -24.25 -8.13 0.81
CA GLN A 224 -24.07 -6.84 0.14
C GLN A 224 -24.42 -5.64 1.05
N GLY A 225 -23.47 -4.70 1.17
CA GLY A 225 -23.58 -3.34 1.73
C GLY A 225 -22.58 -3.06 2.87
N GLN A 226 -22.94 -2.17 3.81
CA GLN A 226 -22.07 -1.66 4.87
C GLN A 226 -22.19 -2.38 6.22
N VAL A 227 -21.05 -2.74 6.80
CA VAL A 227 -20.88 -3.23 8.18
C VAL A 227 -20.03 -2.21 8.95
N SER A 228 -20.49 -1.84 10.13
CA SER A 228 -19.74 -0.95 11.03
C SER A 228 -19.23 -1.74 12.24
N MET A 229 -17.96 -1.57 12.57
CA MET A 229 -17.33 -2.18 13.73
C MET A 229 -16.64 -1.13 14.59
N TRP A 230 -16.73 -1.25 15.91
CA TRP A 230 -16.08 -0.31 16.81
C TRP A 230 -15.52 -0.97 18.07
N THR A 231 -14.32 -0.52 18.46
CA THR A 231 -13.70 -0.80 19.75
C THR A 231 -12.65 0.27 20.10
N HIS A 232 -12.53 0.63 21.38
CA HIS A 232 -11.50 1.50 21.95
C HIS A 232 -11.01 2.68 21.06
N GLY A 233 -11.92 3.52 20.57
CA GLY A 233 -11.57 4.74 19.82
C GLY A 233 -11.16 4.52 18.35
N ALA A 234 -11.28 3.29 17.85
CA ALA A 234 -11.21 2.96 16.43
C ALA A 234 -12.59 2.53 15.92
N ASN A 235 -12.93 3.00 14.73
CA ASN A 235 -14.13 2.62 14.00
C ASN A 235 -13.73 2.08 12.63
N VAL A 236 -14.39 1.02 12.19
CA VAL A 236 -14.15 0.36 10.91
C VAL A 236 -15.46 0.36 10.14
N ASP A 237 -15.45 0.95 8.96
CA ASP A 237 -16.50 0.82 7.96
C ASP A 237 -16.05 -0.22 6.94
N LEU A 238 -16.90 -1.21 6.70
CA LEU A 238 -16.66 -2.32 5.80
C LEU A 238 -17.74 -2.29 4.72
N ASP A 239 -17.34 -2.11 3.46
CA ASP A 239 -18.23 -2.19 2.31
C ASP A 239 -17.93 -3.47 1.53
N VAL A 240 -18.98 -4.24 1.29
CA VAL A 240 -18.87 -5.58 0.75
C VAL A 240 -19.91 -5.77 -0.33
N SER A 241 -19.49 -6.32 -1.45
CA SER A 241 -20.38 -6.79 -2.51
C SER A 241 -19.95 -8.19 -2.91
N LEU A 242 -20.67 -9.21 -2.42
CA LEU A 242 -20.39 -10.61 -2.71
C LEU A 242 -21.63 -11.27 -3.30
N SER A 243 -21.45 -12.08 -4.33
CA SER A 243 -22.59 -12.76 -4.97
C SER A 243 -23.02 -13.98 -4.15
N PRO A 244 -24.32 -14.34 -4.14
CA PRO A 244 -24.82 -15.54 -3.46
C PRO A 244 -24.16 -16.85 -3.89
N GLY A 245 -23.79 -16.96 -5.17
CA GLY A 245 -23.10 -18.13 -5.73
C GLY A 245 -21.57 -18.00 -5.74
N GLY A 246 -21.03 -16.87 -5.28
CA GLY A 246 -19.60 -16.62 -5.14
C GLY A 246 -19.21 -16.64 -3.66
N TYR A 247 -18.56 -15.58 -3.16
CA TYR A 247 -18.08 -15.55 -1.78
C TYR A 247 -19.11 -15.05 -0.76
N GLY A 248 -20.36 -14.81 -1.13
CA GLY A 248 -21.42 -14.38 -0.20
C GLY A 248 -21.51 -15.21 1.09
N PRO A 249 -21.46 -16.56 1.04
CA PRO A 249 -21.45 -17.39 2.24
C PRO A 249 -20.25 -17.20 3.18
N LYS A 250 -19.20 -16.47 2.77
CA LYS A 250 -18.00 -16.20 3.57
C LYS A 250 -18.07 -14.89 4.37
N MET A 251 -19.15 -14.13 4.28
CA MET A 251 -19.24 -12.82 4.94
C MET A 251 -18.98 -12.91 6.45
N HIS A 252 -19.61 -13.86 7.13
CA HIS A 252 -19.42 -14.05 8.57
C HIS A 252 -17.96 -14.37 8.94
N ASP A 253 -17.30 -15.20 8.14
CA ASP A 253 -15.89 -15.54 8.34
C ASP A 253 -15.00 -14.29 8.15
N ILE A 254 -15.27 -13.48 7.12
CA ILE A 254 -14.56 -12.22 6.85
C ILE A 254 -14.71 -11.25 8.03
N VAL A 255 -15.94 -11.03 8.50
CA VAL A 255 -16.24 -10.14 9.64
C VAL A 255 -15.55 -10.64 10.91
N THR A 256 -15.53 -11.96 11.15
CA THR A 256 -14.88 -12.56 12.31
C THR A 256 -13.37 -12.31 12.30
N VAL A 257 -12.72 -12.47 11.13
CA VAL A 257 -11.29 -12.18 10.96
C VAL A 257 -11.00 -10.70 11.20
N ILE A 258 -11.78 -9.79 10.61
CA ILE A 258 -11.61 -8.35 10.77
C ILE A 258 -11.73 -7.95 12.25
N ALA A 259 -12.76 -8.45 12.95
CA ALA A 259 -12.97 -8.15 14.36
C ALA A 259 -11.81 -8.66 15.24
N ALA A 260 -11.33 -9.89 15.00
CA ALA A 260 -10.18 -10.45 15.73
C ALA A 260 -8.90 -9.63 15.49
N ASN A 261 -8.62 -9.29 14.24
CA ASN A 261 -7.46 -8.48 13.88
C ASN A 261 -7.58 -7.04 14.39
N MET A 262 -8.78 -6.45 14.42
CA MET A 262 -9.03 -5.13 15.01
C MET A 262 -8.68 -5.12 16.49
N GLN A 263 -9.12 -6.13 17.24
CA GLN A 263 -8.79 -6.25 18.66
C GLN A 263 -7.27 -6.37 18.86
N ALA A 264 -6.58 -7.16 18.03
CA ALA A 264 -5.13 -7.31 18.10
C ALA A 264 -4.39 -5.99 17.77
N GLN A 265 -4.79 -5.29 16.72
CA GLN A 265 -4.16 -4.03 16.27
C GLN A 265 -4.41 -2.88 17.24
N VAL A 266 -5.56 -2.84 17.92
CA VAL A 266 -5.81 -1.85 18.97
C VAL A 266 -4.94 -2.11 20.20
N ALA A 267 -4.73 -3.37 20.57
CA ALA A 267 -3.90 -3.74 21.72
C ALA A 267 -2.39 -3.60 21.44
N ALA A 268 -1.96 -3.92 20.23
CA ALA A 268 -0.57 -3.86 19.78
C ALA A 268 -0.51 -3.34 18.33
N PRO A 269 -0.58 -2.01 18.13
CA PRO A 269 -0.56 -1.41 16.80
C PRO A 269 0.71 -1.77 16.03
N ALA A 270 0.53 -2.07 14.74
CA ALA A 270 1.61 -2.34 13.79
C ALA A 270 1.59 -1.30 12.66
N GLY A 271 2.74 -1.10 12.02
CA GLY A 271 2.84 -0.26 10.82
C GLY A 271 2.20 -0.92 9.61
N PRO A 272 2.11 -0.20 8.47
CA PRO A 272 1.64 -0.78 7.22
C PRO A 272 2.57 -1.93 6.80
N ALA A 273 1.99 -3.09 6.50
CA ALA A 273 2.73 -4.25 6.01
C ALA A 273 3.38 -3.94 4.65
N THR A 274 4.59 -4.45 4.40
CA THR A 274 5.26 -4.26 3.11
C THR A 274 4.82 -5.33 2.11
N ILE A 275 4.79 -4.96 0.83
CA ILE A 275 4.43 -5.88 -0.24
C ILE A 275 5.65 -6.65 -0.74
N ALA A 276 5.48 -7.96 -0.89
CA ALA A 276 6.44 -8.85 -1.53
C ALA A 276 5.77 -9.68 -2.63
N TYR A 277 6.56 -10.07 -3.62
CA TYR A 277 6.10 -10.85 -4.78
C TYR A 277 6.77 -12.21 -4.78
N ASP A 278 6.07 -13.23 -5.29
CA ASP A 278 6.67 -14.55 -5.48
C ASP A 278 7.79 -14.50 -6.53
N ARG A 279 8.99 -14.85 -6.09
CA ARG A 279 10.17 -14.94 -6.96
C ARG A 279 10.12 -16.12 -7.93
N ALA A 280 9.24 -17.11 -7.71
CA ALA A 280 9.04 -18.17 -8.69
C ALA A 280 8.42 -17.64 -9.98
N ALA A 281 7.50 -16.67 -9.87
CA ALA A 281 6.82 -16.09 -11.02
C ALA A 281 7.57 -14.89 -11.62
N PHE A 282 8.23 -14.09 -10.78
CA PHE A 282 9.07 -12.98 -11.21
C PHE A 282 10.43 -13.04 -10.48
N PRO A 283 11.44 -13.73 -11.04
CA PRO A 283 12.69 -14.04 -10.32
C PRO A 283 13.59 -12.83 -10.06
N ALA A 284 13.38 -11.72 -10.76
CA ALA A 284 14.10 -10.48 -10.53
C ALA A 284 13.47 -9.67 -9.40
N THR A 285 14.23 -8.80 -8.75
CA THR A 285 13.68 -7.92 -7.70
C THR A 285 12.59 -7.00 -8.26
N VAL A 286 11.55 -6.69 -7.50
CA VAL A 286 10.56 -5.67 -7.87
C VAL A 286 10.85 -4.40 -7.08
N ALA A 287 11.03 -3.28 -7.77
CA ALA A 287 11.22 -1.99 -7.11
C ALA A 287 9.88 -1.45 -6.59
N GLN A 288 9.88 -0.97 -5.34
CA GLN A 288 8.69 -0.44 -4.67
C GLN A 288 8.66 1.08 -4.82
N PRO A 289 7.59 1.70 -5.34
CA PRO A 289 7.53 3.14 -5.58
C PRO A 289 7.41 3.97 -4.29
N CYS A 290 6.63 3.56 -3.31
CA CYS A 290 6.35 4.40 -2.12
C CYS A 290 7.58 4.75 -1.28
N PRO A 291 8.53 3.83 -1.00
CA PRO A 291 9.76 4.18 -0.30
C PRO A 291 10.65 5.21 -1.03
N LEU A 292 10.45 5.39 -2.34
CA LEU A 292 11.21 6.33 -3.15
C LEU A 292 10.62 7.75 -3.13
N LEU A 293 9.33 7.89 -2.79
CA LEU A 293 8.62 9.15 -2.70
C LEU A 293 8.76 9.76 -1.31
N THR A 294 9.93 10.28 -0.99
CA THR A 294 10.27 10.85 0.31
C THR A 294 9.93 12.35 0.41
N GLN A 295 10.08 12.93 1.60
CA GLN A 295 9.86 14.37 1.83
C GLN A 295 10.72 15.26 0.92
N ASP A 296 11.95 14.88 0.62
CA ASP A 296 12.83 15.64 -0.27
C ASP A 296 12.39 15.59 -1.73
N VAL A 297 11.81 14.47 -2.19
CA VAL A 297 11.16 14.38 -3.52
C VAL A 297 9.98 15.34 -3.59
N PHE A 298 9.10 15.30 -2.58
CA PHE A 298 7.91 16.15 -2.55
C PHE A 298 8.27 17.63 -2.42
N ALA A 299 9.24 17.98 -1.56
CA ALA A 299 9.72 19.35 -1.42
C ALA A 299 10.41 19.86 -2.69
N ALA A 300 11.09 19.00 -3.45
CA ALA A 300 11.67 19.37 -4.74
C ALA A 300 10.60 19.73 -5.78
N ALA A 301 9.43 19.09 -5.73
CA ALA A 301 8.31 19.39 -6.62
C ALA A 301 7.47 20.61 -6.16
N TYR A 302 7.05 20.64 -4.90
CA TYR A 302 6.03 21.58 -4.39
C TYR A 302 6.52 22.54 -3.31
N GLY A 303 7.73 22.35 -2.77
CA GLY A 303 8.27 23.20 -1.70
C GLY A 303 7.53 23.13 -0.36
N SER A 304 6.65 22.14 -0.17
CA SER A 304 5.78 21.99 1.01
C SER A 304 6.08 20.70 1.79
N ALA A 305 5.48 20.59 2.98
CA ALA A 305 5.60 19.41 3.83
C ALA A 305 4.72 18.27 3.29
N LEU A 306 5.30 17.08 3.21
CA LEU A 306 4.63 15.86 2.83
C LEU A 306 3.77 15.37 3.99
N SER A 307 2.51 15.05 3.71
CA SER A 307 1.62 14.42 4.68
C SER A 307 1.98 12.94 4.89
N PRO A 308 1.58 12.31 6.00
CA PRO A 308 1.79 10.88 6.20
C PRO A 308 0.89 10.01 5.30
N LEU A 309 -0.02 10.60 4.52
CA LEU A 309 -0.92 9.85 3.64
C LEU A 309 -0.15 9.21 2.48
N VAL A 310 -0.38 7.92 2.28
CA VAL A 310 0.14 7.16 1.15
C VAL A 310 -1.01 6.42 0.49
N VAL A 311 -1.08 6.50 -0.84
CA VAL A 311 -1.93 5.61 -1.65
C VAL A 311 -1.01 4.73 -2.48
N GLU A 312 -1.09 3.43 -2.27
CA GLU A 312 -0.29 2.45 -2.98
C GLU A 312 -1.24 1.52 -3.74
N GLN A 313 -0.93 1.28 -5.01
CA GLN A 313 -1.63 0.37 -5.89
C GLN A 313 -0.64 -0.70 -6.34
N PRO A 314 -0.48 -1.77 -5.54
CA PRO A 314 0.40 -2.85 -5.92
C PRO A 314 -0.13 -3.58 -7.15
N ALA A 315 0.78 -3.94 -8.04
CA ALA A 315 0.45 -4.78 -9.18
C ALA A 315 -0.05 -6.12 -8.67
N THR A 316 -1.29 -6.47 -8.97
CA THR A 316 -1.78 -7.83 -8.78
C THR A 316 -1.58 -8.69 -10.02
N ALA A 317 -0.72 -8.24 -10.96
CA ALA A 317 -0.46 -8.93 -12.21
C ALA A 317 0.84 -8.51 -12.91
N VAL A 318 1.21 -9.29 -13.93
CA VAL A 318 2.25 -8.98 -14.90
C VAL A 318 1.59 -8.71 -16.25
N GLY A 319 1.81 -7.51 -16.78
CA GLY A 319 1.35 -7.19 -18.13
C GLY A 319 2.21 -7.91 -19.17
N GLN A 320 1.60 -8.36 -20.27
CA GLN A 320 2.34 -8.54 -21.52
C GLN A 320 2.50 -7.17 -22.16
N THR A 321 3.73 -6.70 -22.35
CA THR A 321 3.94 -5.48 -23.12
C THR A 321 3.81 -5.78 -24.62
N THR A 322 2.81 -5.18 -25.26
CA THR A 322 2.75 -5.06 -26.73
C THR A 322 3.45 -3.79 -27.16
N PHE A 323 4.65 -3.89 -27.72
CA PHE A 323 5.38 -2.73 -28.27
C PHE A 323 5.02 -2.46 -29.75
N ASP A 324 4.43 -3.45 -30.43
CA ASP A 324 3.71 -3.31 -31.69
C ASP A 324 2.60 -4.38 -31.77
N ALA A 325 1.70 -4.29 -32.75
CA ALA A 325 0.62 -5.27 -32.94
C ALA A 325 1.11 -6.70 -33.26
N ARG A 326 2.43 -6.95 -33.37
CA ARG A 326 3.06 -8.21 -33.75
C ARG A 326 3.98 -8.81 -32.69
N SER A 327 4.26 -8.13 -31.57
CA SER A 327 5.17 -8.55 -30.50
C SER A 327 4.48 -8.44 -29.14
N ARG A 328 4.16 -9.60 -28.53
CA ARG A 328 3.41 -9.74 -27.26
C ARG A 328 4.25 -10.42 -26.19
N ASP A 329 5.49 -9.98 -25.93
CA ASP A 329 6.48 -10.97 -25.45
C ASP A 329 7.23 -10.66 -24.14
N LYS A 330 6.81 -9.70 -23.30
CA LYS A 330 7.58 -9.43 -22.06
C LYS A 330 6.72 -9.20 -20.81
N ASN A 331 7.08 -9.97 -19.79
CA ASN A 331 6.59 -9.90 -18.42
C ASN A 331 7.21 -8.72 -17.65
N TYR A 332 6.39 -7.87 -17.04
CA TYR A 332 6.79 -6.81 -16.11
C TYR A 332 5.80 -6.66 -14.96
N VAL A 333 6.27 -6.19 -13.80
CA VAL A 333 5.43 -5.82 -12.65
C VAL A 333 5.33 -4.30 -12.60
N ALA A 334 4.12 -3.74 -12.54
CA ALA A 334 3.89 -2.29 -12.48
C ALA A 334 3.21 -1.89 -11.16
N MET A 335 3.86 -1.05 -10.36
CA MET A 335 3.28 -0.55 -9.12
C MET A 335 3.18 0.96 -9.17
N SER A 336 2.10 1.52 -8.64
CA SER A 336 1.92 2.96 -8.52
C SER A 336 1.84 3.37 -7.06
N CYS A 337 2.42 4.53 -6.75
CA CYS A 337 2.29 5.17 -5.45
C CYS A 337 2.03 6.65 -5.59
N TYR A 338 1.13 7.17 -4.76
CA TYR A 338 0.83 8.59 -4.64
C TYR A 338 1.17 9.06 -3.23
N ARG A 339 1.91 10.17 -3.17
CA ARG A 339 2.23 10.84 -1.90
C ARG A 339 2.13 12.34 -2.09
N GLY A 340 1.56 13.03 -1.11
CA GLY A 340 1.30 14.46 -1.25
C GLY A 340 0.79 15.13 0.02
N THR A 341 0.03 16.19 -0.17
CA THR A 341 -0.75 16.84 0.89
C THR A 341 -1.88 15.93 1.38
N GLY A 342 -2.41 16.23 2.57
CA GLY A 342 -3.25 15.31 3.35
C GLY A 342 -4.76 15.47 3.15
N GLU A 343 -5.22 16.14 2.09
CA GLU A 343 -6.64 16.32 1.79
C GLU A 343 -7.33 14.98 1.59
N ILE A 344 -8.62 14.86 1.88
CA ILE A 344 -9.37 13.62 1.65
C ILE A 344 -9.79 13.46 0.17
N ASP A 345 -10.05 14.55 -0.55
CA ASP A 345 -10.40 14.49 -1.97
C ASP A 345 -9.12 14.48 -2.82
N PRO A 346 -8.88 13.44 -3.65
CA PRO A 346 -7.74 13.41 -4.56
C PRO A 346 -7.65 14.65 -5.47
N GLY A 347 -8.78 15.24 -5.86
CA GLY A 347 -8.82 16.40 -6.76
C GLY A 347 -8.33 17.72 -6.11
N ASP A 348 -8.24 17.75 -4.79
CA ASP A 348 -7.79 18.91 -4.02
C ASP A 348 -6.33 18.80 -3.56
N ARG A 349 -5.68 17.65 -3.80
CA ARG A 349 -4.30 17.39 -3.36
C ARG A 349 -3.26 17.94 -4.31
N GLN A 350 -2.17 18.42 -3.75
CA GLN A 350 -0.88 18.39 -4.44
C GLN A 350 -0.21 17.05 -4.14
N ALA A 351 0.06 16.25 -5.16
CA ALA A 351 0.69 14.95 -5.00
C ALA A 351 1.68 14.63 -6.11
N VAL A 352 2.71 13.86 -5.77
CA VAL A 352 3.54 13.17 -6.76
C VAL A 352 3.06 11.73 -6.86
N GLU A 353 2.89 11.27 -8.09
CA GLU A 353 2.62 9.87 -8.44
C GLU A 353 3.88 9.29 -9.07
N LEU A 354 4.32 8.14 -8.58
CA LEU A 354 5.38 7.35 -9.17
C LEU A 354 4.85 5.98 -9.55
N GLU A 355 4.80 5.70 -10.85
CA GLU A 355 4.64 4.36 -11.38
C GLU A 355 6.02 3.77 -11.68
N ILE A 356 6.27 2.53 -11.24
CA ILE A 356 7.47 1.79 -11.59
C ILE A 356 7.10 0.49 -12.29
N LYS A 357 7.62 0.32 -13.50
CA LYS A 357 7.61 -0.96 -14.23
C LYS A 357 8.95 -1.66 -14.05
N SER A 358 8.91 -2.81 -13.39
CA SER A 358 10.05 -3.71 -13.20
C SER A 358 10.05 -4.78 -14.28
N TYR A 359 11.05 -4.79 -15.16
CA TYR A 359 11.23 -5.81 -16.19
C TYR A 359 12.20 -6.91 -15.76
N LEU A 360 12.13 -8.06 -16.45
CA LEU A 360 13.12 -9.13 -16.34
C LEU A 360 14.46 -8.81 -17.03
N SER A 361 14.48 -7.86 -17.98
CA SER A 361 15.69 -7.49 -18.73
C SER A 361 15.74 -6.00 -19.04
N GLU A 362 16.96 -5.46 -19.16
CA GLU A 362 17.18 -4.05 -19.55
C GLU A 362 16.71 -3.77 -20.98
N GLU A 363 16.84 -4.74 -21.89
CA GLU A 363 16.37 -4.61 -23.28
C GLU A 363 14.85 -4.39 -23.37
N SER A 364 14.07 -5.01 -22.47
CA SER A 364 12.62 -4.75 -22.40
C SER A 364 12.34 -3.31 -21.98
N ALA A 365 13.01 -2.82 -20.94
CA ALA A 365 12.85 -1.46 -20.46
C ALA A 365 13.30 -0.44 -21.53
N LYS A 366 14.39 -0.73 -22.25
CA LYS A 366 14.89 0.11 -23.35
C LYS A 366 13.88 0.25 -24.48
N LYS A 367 13.19 -0.84 -24.84
CA LYS A 367 12.09 -0.81 -25.82
C LYS A 367 10.90 0.00 -25.31
N ASP A 368 10.55 -0.12 -24.04
CA ASP A 368 9.45 0.63 -23.43
C ASP A 368 9.68 2.15 -23.47
N ILE A 369 10.82 2.64 -22.97
CA ILE A 369 11.08 4.09 -22.98
C ILE A 369 11.17 4.66 -24.40
N ALA A 370 11.72 3.91 -25.36
CA ALA A 370 11.73 4.31 -26.76
C ALA A 370 10.32 4.39 -27.36
N PHE A 371 9.45 3.44 -27.01
CA PHE A 371 8.05 3.42 -27.44
C PHE A 371 7.25 4.57 -26.82
N VAL A 372 7.32 4.75 -25.49
CA VAL A 372 6.66 5.84 -24.76
C VAL A 372 7.10 7.20 -25.29
N GLY A 373 8.41 7.39 -25.49
CA GLY A 373 8.95 8.63 -26.05
C GLY A 373 8.41 8.92 -27.46
N LYS A 374 8.27 7.90 -28.32
CA LYS A 374 7.69 8.07 -29.65
C LYS A 374 6.19 8.35 -29.61
N GLN A 375 5.44 7.64 -28.76
CA GLN A 375 3.98 7.71 -28.71
C GLN A 375 3.49 9.03 -28.11
N HIS A 376 4.20 9.56 -27.10
CA HIS A 376 3.76 10.73 -26.33
C HIS A 376 4.60 11.98 -26.62
N HIS A 377 5.14 12.08 -27.84
CA HIS A 377 5.96 13.22 -28.28
C HIS A 377 7.11 13.57 -27.32
N GLY A 378 7.64 12.54 -26.64
CA GLY A 378 8.62 12.67 -25.57
C GLY A 378 9.89 13.37 -26.04
N GLN A 379 10.23 14.44 -25.33
CA GLN A 379 11.47 15.19 -25.55
C GLN A 379 12.49 14.79 -24.49
N PRO A 380 13.80 14.77 -24.80
CA PRO A 380 14.81 14.54 -23.78
C PRO A 380 14.66 15.52 -22.60
N ALA A 381 14.86 15.04 -21.38
CA ALA A 381 14.98 15.94 -20.22
C ALA A 381 16.19 16.87 -20.39
N ASP A 382 16.12 18.09 -19.83
CA ASP A 382 17.20 19.08 -19.99
C ASP A 382 18.53 18.64 -19.38
N ILE A 383 18.47 17.68 -18.45
CA ILE A 383 19.63 17.13 -17.76
C ILE A 383 19.49 15.61 -17.78
N PRO A 384 20.55 14.84 -18.10
CA PRO A 384 20.52 13.38 -18.00
C PRO A 384 20.17 12.94 -16.58
N LEU A 385 19.04 12.25 -16.42
CA LEU A 385 18.57 11.78 -15.11
C LEU A 385 19.05 10.36 -14.79
N SER A 386 19.14 9.50 -15.80
CA SER A 386 19.68 8.13 -15.70
C SER A 386 20.14 7.67 -17.09
N ASP A 387 19.89 6.42 -17.46
CA ASP A 387 20.39 5.84 -18.71
C ASP A 387 19.69 6.49 -19.90
N GLU A 388 18.37 6.65 -19.80
CA GLU A 388 17.50 7.35 -20.75
C GLU A 388 16.42 8.12 -19.99
N SER A 389 15.98 9.27 -20.51
CA SER A 389 14.96 10.11 -19.88
C SER A 389 14.18 10.91 -20.91
N ALA A 390 12.87 10.98 -20.73
CA ALA A 390 11.96 11.75 -21.56
C ALA A 390 10.98 12.55 -20.70
N VAL A 391 10.67 13.77 -21.14
CA VAL A 391 9.55 14.57 -20.68
C VAL A 391 8.47 14.43 -21.73
N LEU A 392 7.32 13.91 -21.33
CA LEU A 392 6.20 13.64 -22.24
C LEU A 392 5.43 14.93 -22.51
N ASP A 393 5.12 15.17 -23.78
CA ASP A 393 4.53 16.41 -24.27
C ASP A 393 3.33 16.11 -25.18
N ASP A 394 2.46 15.22 -24.70
CA ASP A 394 1.22 14.85 -25.39
C ASP A 394 0.02 15.50 -24.70
N PRO A 395 -0.44 16.67 -25.17
CA PRO A 395 -1.57 17.38 -24.58
C PRO A 395 -2.92 16.67 -24.81
N SER A 396 -2.96 15.63 -25.66
CA SER A 396 -4.18 14.87 -25.94
C SER A 396 -4.39 13.68 -24.99
N MET A 397 -3.36 13.32 -24.22
CA MET A 397 -3.38 12.21 -23.27
C MET A 397 -3.24 12.76 -21.85
N LEU A 398 -4.39 13.02 -21.20
CA LEU A 398 -4.46 13.57 -19.83
C LEU A 398 -3.63 12.78 -18.80
N GLY A 399 -3.41 11.48 -19.02
CA GLY A 399 -2.57 10.63 -18.16
C GLY A 399 -1.08 10.64 -18.47
N ALA A 400 -0.64 11.28 -19.56
CA ALA A 400 0.77 11.36 -19.99
C ALA A 400 1.27 12.80 -20.15
N ALA A 401 0.38 13.79 -20.18
CA ALA A 401 0.74 15.20 -20.34
C ALA A 401 1.64 15.69 -19.19
N GLY A 402 2.88 16.07 -19.53
CA GLY A 402 3.83 16.62 -18.57
C GLY A 402 4.37 15.61 -17.56
N ALA A 403 4.39 14.32 -17.89
CA ALA A 403 5.07 13.30 -17.09
C ALA A 403 6.59 13.29 -17.38
N VAL A 404 7.40 12.88 -16.39
CA VAL A 404 8.84 12.63 -16.56
C VAL A 404 9.10 11.14 -16.43
N THR A 405 9.49 10.51 -17.53
CA THR A 405 9.78 9.08 -17.59
C THR A 405 11.29 8.84 -17.69
N VAL A 406 11.83 7.94 -16.87
CA VAL A 406 13.26 7.60 -16.82
C VAL A 406 13.45 6.09 -16.87
N ARG A 407 14.48 5.65 -17.61
CA ARG A 407 14.98 4.27 -17.52
C ARG A 407 16.26 4.21 -16.68
N LYS A 408 16.27 3.28 -15.74
CA LYS A 408 17.45 2.88 -14.96
C LYS A 408 17.60 1.36 -14.96
N GLY A 409 18.55 0.84 -15.73
CA GLY A 409 18.69 -0.59 -15.99
C GLY A 409 17.39 -1.19 -16.54
N ARG A 410 16.81 -2.14 -15.77
CA ARG A 410 15.55 -2.84 -16.10
C ARG A 410 14.28 -2.19 -15.55
N PHE A 411 14.38 -0.98 -14.98
CA PHE A 411 13.25 -0.26 -14.41
C PHE A 411 12.86 0.93 -15.29
N ILE A 412 11.57 1.11 -15.48
CA ILE A 412 10.98 2.36 -15.99
C ILE A 412 10.27 3.04 -14.83
N LEU A 413 10.62 4.30 -14.60
CA LEU A 413 10.04 5.16 -13.59
C LEU A 413 9.27 6.25 -14.31
N ASP A 414 7.96 6.35 -14.07
CA ASP A 414 7.12 7.42 -14.58
C ASP A 414 6.63 8.28 -13.42
N LEU A 415 7.11 9.53 -13.35
CA LEU A 415 6.75 10.47 -12.30
C LEU A 415 5.77 11.51 -12.85
N ARG A 416 4.66 11.69 -12.16
CA ARG A 416 3.60 12.65 -12.50
C ARG A 416 3.30 13.57 -11.32
N ALA A 417 2.85 14.77 -11.64
CA ALA A 417 2.39 15.76 -10.69
C ALA A 417 0.85 15.84 -10.76
N HIS A 418 0.23 15.82 -9.59
CA HIS A 418 -1.19 16.11 -9.40
C HIS A 418 -1.28 17.47 -8.71
N ASP A 419 -1.94 18.43 -9.34
CA ASP A 419 -2.14 19.76 -8.78
C ASP A 419 -3.56 20.24 -9.11
N PRO A 420 -4.35 20.76 -8.14
CA PRO A 420 -5.71 21.22 -8.39
C PRO A 420 -5.81 22.32 -9.46
N ARG A 421 -4.72 23.07 -9.68
CA ARG A 421 -4.59 24.11 -10.72
C ARG A 421 -4.29 23.55 -12.11
N HIS A 422 -3.82 22.30 -12.20
CA HIS A 422 -3.39 21.65 -13.43
C HIS A 422 -4.16 20.34 -13.64
N ARG A 423 -5.50 20.40 -13.62
CA ARG A 423 -6.37 19.22 -13.76
C ARG A 423 -6.18 18.41 -15.05
N ASN A 424 -5.56 19.01 -16.07
CA ASN A 424 -5.29 18.37 -17.35
C ASN A 424 -3.82 17.90 -17.50
N GLY A 425 -3.07 17.85 -16.40
CA GLY A 425 -1.63 17.60 -16.42
C GLY A 425 -0.81 18.88 -16.56
N LEU A 426 0.51 18.74 -16.46
CA LEU A 426 1.45 19.83 -16.64
C LEU A 426 1.78 20.02 -18.13
N THR A 427 2.16 21.24 -18.53
CA THR A 427 2.89 21.43 -19.78
C THR A 427 4.30 20.84 -19.67
N ALA A 428 4.96 20.53 -20.79
CA ALA A 428 6.34 20.04 -20.76
C ALA A 428 7.33 21.00 -20.06
N ALA A 429 7.11 22.32 -20.15
CA ALA A 429 7.94 23.33 -19.49
C ALA A 429 7.74 23.33 -17.96
N GLU A 430 6.49 23.19 -17.49
CA GLU A 430 6.18 23.05 -16.08
C GLU A 430 6.71 21.73 -15.52
N ALA A 431 6.55 20.62 -16.27
CA ALA A 431 7.10 19.32 -15.93
C ALA A 431 8.62 19.35 -15.77
N ARG A 432 9.34 20.03 -16.69
CA ARG A 432 10.79 20.26 -16.57
C ARG A 432 11.17 20.99 -15.28
N THR A 433 10.36 21.96 -14.88
CA THR A 433 10.64 22.78 -13.70
C THR A 433 10.32 22.03 -12.40
N ILE A 434 9.20 21.32 -12.35
CA ILE A 434 8.65 20.70 -11.14
C ILE A 434 9.18 19.27 -10.96
N LEU A 435 9.13 18.45 -12.02
CA LEU A 435 9.32 17.00 -11.91
C LEU A 435 10.75 16.54 -12.16
N VAL A 436 11.56 17.25 -12.96
CA VAL A 436 12.97 16.86 -13.18
C VAL A 436 13.80 16.91 -11.88
N PRO A 437 13.69 17.95 -11.01
CA PRO A 437 14.36 17.94 -9.71
C PRO A 437 13.89 16.81 -8.79
N ALA A 438 12.58 16.55 -8.76
CA ALA A 438 11.98 15.49 -7.96
C ALA A 438 12.41 14.08 -8.44
N MET A 439 12.36 13.84 -9.76
CA MET A 439 12.80 12.58 -10.38
C MET A 439 14.29 12.32 -10.12
N ARG A 440 15.13 13.36 -10.08
CA ARG A 440 16.54 13.19 -9.70
C ARG A 440 16.69 12.59 -8.30
N GLN A 441 15.86 13.00 -7.34
CA GLN A 441 15.87 12.42 -5.99
C GLN A 441 15.33 10.99 -6.00
N VAL A 442 14.24 10.72 -6.74
CA VAL A 442 13.72 9.35 -6.91
C VAL A 442 14.79 8.40 -7.45
N VAL A 443 15.53 8.81 -8.49
CA VAL A 443 16.60 8.00 -9.11
C VAL A 443 17.77 7.77 -8.14
N ARG A 444 18.10 8.75 -7.29
CA ARG A 444 19.10 8.61 -6.22
C ARG A 444 18.63 7.59 -5.18
N ASN A 445 17.42 7.77 -4.65
CA ASN A 445 16.82 6.84 -3.68
C ASN A 445 16.80 5.40 -4.22
N LEU A 446 16.46 5.21 -5.51
CA LEU A 446 16.49 3.89 -6.14
C LEU A 446 17.91 3.29 -6.21
N GLY A 447 18.94 4.13 -6.38
CA GLY A 447 20.35 3.71 -6.37
C GLY A 447 20.88 3.38 -4.98
N ASP A 448 20.34 3.98 -3.92
CA ASP A 448 20.75 3.67 -2.55
C ASP A 448 20.12 2.36 -2.03
N MET A 449 19.03 1.91 -2.65
CA MET A 449 18.33 0.66 -2.32
C MET A 449 18.87 -0.59 -3.03
N HIS A 450 19.74 -0.43 -4.04
CA HIS A 450 20.25 -1.50 -4.91
C HIS A 450 21.75 -1.38 -5.14
#